data_AF-A0A9X6AB49-F1
#
_entry.id   AF-A0A9X6AB49-F1
#
_cell.length_a   1.000
_cell.length_b   1.000
_cell.length_c   1.000
_cell.angle_alpha   90.00
_cell.angle_beta   90.00
_cell.angle_gamma   90.00
#
_symmetry.space_group_name_H-M   'P 1'
#
loop_
_entity.id
_entity.type
_entity.pdbx_description
1 polymer ?
#
loop_
_entity_poly.entity_id
_entity_poly.type
_entity_poly.pdbx_seq_one_letter_code
_entity_poly.pdbx_strand_id
1 'polypeptide(L)'
;MRLGRPVNAERHVRRPSMPEPLSTESTAFRSALDVIRAVEPRVADAIGQEIADQRDMLKLIASENYASPATLLAMGNWFSDKYAEGTVGRRFYAGCRNVDTVEALAAEHARELFGAEHAYAQPHSGIDANLVAFWAVLAARVEAPALAKAGVRNVNDLSEADWAELRQAFGNQRMLGMS
;
A
#
# COMPACT_ATOMS: atom_id res chain seq x y z
N MET A 1 -61.58 41.65 26.39
CA MET A 1 -60.65 42.61 25.77
C MET A 1 -59.23 42.33 26.26
N ARG A 2 -58.47 41.48 25.55
CA ARG A 2 -57.00 41.38 25.63
C ARG A 2 -56.52 41.16 24.20
N LEU A 3 -55.82 42.16 23.68
CA LEU A 3 -55.31 42.24 22.32
C LEU A 3 -54.21 41.19 22.11
N GLY A 4 -54.36 40.34 21.11
CA GLY A 4 -53.30 39.45 20.63
C GLY A 4 -52.16 40.27 20.04
N ARG A 5 -50.92 39.97 20.44
CA ARG A 5 -49.72 40.53 19.79
C ARG A 5 -49.47 39.76 18.48
N PRO A 6 -49.18 40.43 17.36
CA PRO A 6 -48.78 39.73 16.15
C PRO A 6 -47.37 39.16 16.34
N VAL A 7 -47.22 37.86 16.06
CA VAL A 7 -45.91 37.22 15.96
C VAL A 7 -45.36 37.57 14.57
N ASN A 8 -44.43 38.53 14.51
CA ASN A 8 -43.63 38.76 13.31
C ASN A 8 -42.68 37.57 13.13
N ALA A 9 -43.08 36.60 12.31
CA ALA A 9 -42.20 35.56 11.80
C ALA A 9 -41.35 36.15 10.68
N GLU A 10 -40.35 36.96 11.04
CA GLU A 10 -39.27 37.30 10.12
C GLU A 10 -38.49 36.00 9.83
N ARG A 11 -38.79 35.37 8.70
CA ARG A 11 -37.90 34.35 8.12
C ARG A 11 -36.57 35.03 7.86
N HIS A 12 -35.61 34.79 8.73
CA HIS A 12 -34.20 35.06 8.49
C HIS A 12 -33.78 34.25 7.25
N VAL A 13 -33.93 34.83 6.07
CA VAL A 13 -33.32 34.31 4.85
C VAL A 13 -31.82 34.48 5.07
N ARG A 14 -31.13 33.41 5.46
CA ARG A 14 -29.67 33.39 5.42
C ARG A 14 -29.27 33.79 4.00
N ARG A 15 -28.56 34.91 3.87
CA ARG A 15 -27.88 35.26 2.61
C ARG A 15 -27.09 34.03 2.18
N PRO A 16 -27.13 33.61 0.91
CA PRO A 16 -26.26 32.53 0.45
C PRO A 16 -24.83 32.95 0.79
N SER A 17 -24.20 32.21 1.70
CA SER A 17 -22.79 32.38 1.99
C SER A 17 -22.03 32.17 0.69
N MET A 18 -21.04 33.01 0.42
CA MET A 18 -20.08 32.77 -0.66
C MET A 18 -19.60 31.31 -0.54
N PRO A 19 -19.51 30.53 -1.64
CA PRO A 19 -19.06 29.17 -1.56
C PRO A 19 -17.70 29.17 -0.86
N GLU A 20 -17.59 28.38 0.21
CA GLU A 20 -16.32 28.28 0.94
C GLU A 20 -15.23 27.84 -0.05
N PRO A 21 -14.01 28.40 0.09
CA PRO A 21 -12.90 27.96 -0.72
C PRO A 21 -12.69 26.46 -0.51
N LEU A 22 -12.39 25.75 -1.60
CA LEU A 22 -12.13 24.31 -1.55
C LEU A 22 -10.99 24.02 -0.58
N SER A 23 -11.10 22.89 0.13
CA SER A 23 -10.00 22.40 0.94
C SER A 23 -8.77 22.08 0.07
N THR A 24 -7.59 22.04 0.68
CA THR A 24 -6.34 21.70 -0.03
C THR A 24 -6.43 20.35 -0.71
N GLU A 25 -7.02 19.35 -0.06
CA GLU A 25 -7.23 18.00 -0.60
C GLU A 25 -8.18 18.03 -1.79
N SER A 26 -9.27 18.79 -1.69
CA SER A 26 -10.26 18.94 -2.77
C SER A 26 -9.67 19.63 -3.99
N THR A 27 -8.85 20.67 -3.77
CA THR A 27 -8.11 21.35 -4.84
C THR A 27 -7.11 20.40 -5.50
N ALA A 28 -6.28 19.71 -4.71
CA ALA A 28 -5.29 18.77 -5.23
C ALA A 28 -5.92 17.65 -6.06
N PHE A 29 -7.00 17.05 -5.58
CA PHE A 29 -7.71 16.01 -6.29
C PHE A 29 -8.33 16.50 -7.61
N ARG A 30 -8.96 17.67 -7.61
CA ARG A 30 -9.51 18.27 -8.84
C ARG A 30 -8.41 18.57 -9.87
N SER A 31 -7.31 19.17 -9.43
CA SER A 31 -6.18 19.44 -10.32
C SER A 31 -5.59 18.15 -10.91
N ALA A 32 -5.51 17.06 -10.14
CA ALA A 32 -5.08 15.76 -10.66
C ALA A 32 -6.05 15.23 -11.73
N LEU A 33 -7.36 15.33 -11.50
CA LEU A 33 -8.36 14.95 -12.52
C LEU A 33 -8.25 15.79 -13.79
N ASP A 34 -7.99 17.09 -13.68
CA ASP A 34 -7.82 17.97 -14.84
C ASP A 34 -6.60 17.56 -15.69
N VAL A 35 -5.50 17.18 -15.05
CA VAL A 35 -4.30 16.64 -15.73
C VAL A 35 -4.62 15.34 -16.46
N ILE A 36 -5.33 14.41 -15.83
CA ILE A 36 -5.76 13.14 -16.46
C ILE A 36 -6.71 13.44 -17.63
N ARG A 37 -7.68 14.34 -17.42
CA ARG A 37 -8.69 14.71 -18.41
C ARG A 37 -8.08 15.31 -19.67
N ALA A 38 -6.99 16.06 -19.54
CA ALA A 38 -6.26 16.61 -20.68
C ALA A 38 -5.63 15.51 -21.56
N VAL A 39 -5.41 14.30 -21.03
CA VAL A 39 -4.84 13.15 -21.75
C VAL A 39 -5.93 12.17 -22.19
N GLU A 40 -6.81 11.75 -21.27
CA GLU A 40 -7.92 10.82 -21.52
C GLU A 40 -9.15 11.22 -20.68
N PRO A 41 -10.11 11.98 -21.27
CA PRO A 41 -11.30 12.46 -20.57
C PRO A 41 -12.17 11.37 -19.97
N ARG A 42 -12.30 10.20 -20.64
CA ARG A 42 -13.20 9.13 -20.19
C ARG A 42 -12.72 8.50 -18.88
N VAL A 43 -11.39 8.42 -18.69
CA VAL A 43 -10.80 7.93 -17.44
C VAL A 43 -11.04 8.95 -16.32
N ALA A 44 -10.84 10.24 -16.58
CA ALA A 44 -11.14 11.28 -15.58
C ALA A 44 -12.62 11.31 -15.19
N ASP A 45 -13.53 11.14 -16.15
CA ASP A 45 -14.97 11.04 -15.89
C ASP A 45 -15.32 9.81 -15.06
N ALA A 46 -14.76 8.64 -15.39
CA ALA A 46 -14.97 7.41 -14.62
C ALA A 46 -14.48 7.54 -13.16
N ILE A 47 -13.29 8.12 -12.94
CA ILE A 47 -12.78 8.37 -11.59
C ILE A 47 -13.68 9.35 -10.83
N GLY A 48 -14.18 10.39 -11.51
CA GLY A 48 -15.12 11.35 -10.92
C GLY A 48 -16.45 10.70 -10.53
N GLN A 49 -16.97 9.81 -11.37
CA GLN A 49 -18.21 9.07 -11.11
C GLN A 49 -18.06 8.10 -9.94
N GLU A 50 -16.94 7.39 -9.83
CA GLU A 50 -16.67 6.47 -8.71
C GLU A 50 -16.77 7.16 -7.34
N ILE A 51 -16.38 8.43 -7.24
CA ILE A 51 -16.54 9.20 -5.98
C ILE A 51 -18.01 9.48 -5.67
N ALA A 52 -18.82 9.77 -6.69
CA ALA A 52 -20.26 9.94 -6.49
C ALA A 52 -20.89 8.61 -6.04
N ASP A 53 -20.55 7.52 -6.72
CA ASP A 53 -21.05 6.18 -6.40
C ASP A 53 -20.66 5.77 -4.96
N GLN A 54 -19.41 5.99 -4.56
CA GLN A 54 -18.95 5.70 -3.20
C GLN A 54 -19.65 6.54 -2.11
N ARG A 55 -20.17 7.73 -2.44
CA ARG A 55 -20.91 8.59 -1.50
C ARG A 55 -22.38 8.22 -1.40
N ASP A 56 -22.95 7.71 -2.49
CA ASP A 56 -24.36 7.33 -2.56
C ASP A 56 -24.61 5.89 -2.04
N MET A 57 -23.54 5.13 -1.83
CA MET A 57 -23.59 3.72 -1.43
C MET A 57 -23.10 3.50 0.01
N LEU A 58 -23.80 2.64 0.75
CA LEU A 58 -23.33 2.15 2.04
C LEU A 58 -22.35 0.99 1.85
N LYS A 59 -21.09 1.19 2.22
CA LYS A 59 -20.03 0.17 2.14
C LYS A 59 -20.18 -0.85 3.27
N LEU A 60 -20.51 -2.09 2.93
CA LEU A 60 -20.74 -3.21 3.87
C LEU A 60 -19.76 -4.37 3.72
N ILE A 61 -18.85 -4.30 2.76
CA ILE A 61 -17.83 -5.33 2.56
C ILE A 61 -16.73 -5.09 3.60
N ALA A 62 -16.53 -6.05 4.50
CA ALA A 62 -15.66 -5.91 5.67
C ALA A 62 -14.18 -5.63 5.34
N SER A 63 -13.73 -6.05 4.15
CA SER A 63 -12.35 -5.84 3.69
C SER A 63 -12.14 -4.50 2.97
N GLU A 64 -13.19 -3.75 2.69
CA GLU A 64 -13.09 -2.47 2.00
C GLU A 64 -13.03 -1.31 3.00
N ASN A 65 -12.32 -0.26 2.61
CA ASN A 65 -12.21 0.96 3.40
C ASN A 65 -12.02 2.17 2.47
N TYR A 66 -11.91 3.36 3.06
CA TYR A 66 -11.57 4.61 2.35
C TYR A 66 -10.18 5.07 2.81
N ALA A 67 -9.24 5.16 1.86
CA ALA A 67 -7.93 5.72 2.14
C ALA A 67 -8.01 7.25 2.28
N SER A 68 -7.12 7.82 3.10
CA SER A 68 -7.01 9.28 3.21
C SER A 68 -6.49 9.90 1.89
N PRO A 69 -6.84 11.16 1.59
CA PRO A 69 -6.27 11.87 0.43
C PRO A 69 -4.73 11.87 0.42
N ALA A 70 -4.10 12.00 1.59
CA ALA A 70 -2.64 11.95 1.70
C ALA A 70 -2.06 10.61 1.27
N THR A 71 -2.70 9.49 1.65
CA THR A 71 -2.32 8.14 1.22
C THR A 71 -2.44 7.97 -0.29
N LEU A 72 -3.57 8.42 -0.87
CA LEU A 72 -3.81 8.31 -2.31
C LEU A 72 -2.80 9.15 -3.11
N LEU A 73 -2.52 10.38 -2.68
CA LEU A 73 -1.56 11.27 -3.33
C LEU A 73 -0.12 10.76 -3.23
N ALA A 74 0.22 10.00 -2.19
CA ALA A 74 1.53 9.37 -2.05
C ALA A 74 1.78 8.23 -3.06
N MET A 75 0.76 7.74 -3.77
CA MET A 75 0.92 6.69 -4.78
C MET A 75 1.29 7.22 -6.17
N GLY A 76 0.86 8.44 -6.52
CA GLY A 76 1.01 9.02 -7.85
C GLY A 76 2.10 10.09 -7.92
N ASN A 77 3.37 9.69 -7.82
CA ASN A 77 4.52 10.60 -7.89
C ASN A 77 5.77 9.89 -8.44
N TRP A 78 6.84 10.66 -8.65
CA TRP A 78 8.09 10.19 -9.27
C TRP A 78 8.85 9.09 -8.53
N PHE A 79 8.42 8.65 -7.35
CA PHE A 79 8.95 7.40 -6.78
C PHE A 79 8.65 6.20 -7.67
N SER A 80 7.57 6.20 -8.47
CA SER A 80 7.28 5.15 -9.46
C SER A 80 8.38 4.98 -10.51
N ASP A 81 9.13 6.03 -10.79
CA ASP A 81 10.16 6.05 -11.83
C ASP A 81 11.50 5.53 -11.27
N LYS A 82 11.58 5.29 -9.95
CA LYS A 82 12.82 4.92 -9.28
C LYS A 82 12.91 3.42 -9.05
N TYR A 83 13.90 2.81 -9.70
CA TYR A 83 14.32 1.45 -9.37
C TYR A 83 15.26 1.46 -8.16
N ALA A 84 14.86 0.79 -7.07
CA ALA A 84 15.54 0.80 -5.77
C ALA A 84 15.73 -0.61 -5.18
N GLU A 85 16.19 -1.54 -6.02
CA GLU A 85 16.44 -2.93 -5.63
C GLU A 85 17.41 -3.05 -4.44
N GLY A 86 17.12 -3.99 -3.54
CA GLY A 86 17.81 -4.19 -2.27
C GLY A 86 17.04 -3.61 -1.09
N THR A 87 17.72 -3.42 0.03
CA THR A 87 17.13 -2.87 1.26
C THR A 87 17.81 -1.56 1.66
N VAL A 88 17.22 -0.84 2.61
CA VAL A 88 17.82 0.39 3.17
C VAL A 88 19.28 0.17 3.56
N GLY A 89 20.19 0.98 3.01
CA GLY A 89 21.64 0.87 3.24
C GLY A 89 22.34 -0.26 2.47
N ARG A 90 21.61 -1.09 1.72
CA ARG A 90 22.13 -2.20 0.89
C ARG A 90 21.44 -2.23 -0.49
N ARG A 91 21.43 -1.09 -1.17
CA ARG A 91 20.86 -0.95 -2.51
C ARG A 91 21.86 -1.41 -3.57
N PHE A 92 21.36 -2.05 -4.63
CA PHE A 92 22.16 -2.40 -5.80
C PHE A 92 22.46 -1.19 -6.69
N TYR A 93 21.58 -0.18 -6.66
CA TYR A 93 21.69 1.03 -7.48
C TYR A 93 21.90 2.29 -6.65
N ALA A 94 22.60 3.26 -7.25
CA ALA A 94 22.83 4.57 -6.64
C ALA A 94 21.58 5.45 -6.65
N GLY A 95 21.60 6.51 -5.83
CA GLY A 95 20.57 7.56 -5.82
C GLY A 95 19.26 7.18 -5.12
N CYS A 96 19.29 6.20 -4.21
CA CYS A 96 18.10 5.70 -3.51
C CYS A 96 17.80 6.42 -2.18
N ARG A 97 18.55 7.47 -1.81
CA ARG A 97 18.44 8.13 -0.50
C ARG A 97 17.03 8.54 -0.10
N ASN A 98 16.24 9.09 -1.04
CA ASN A 98 14.87 9.51 -0.74
C ASN A 98 13.92 8.30 -0.58
N VAL A 99 14.15 7.23 -1.33
CA VAL A 99 13.41 5.96 -1.18
C VAL A 99 13.78 5.32 0.16
N ASP A 100 15.06 5.33 0.52
CA ASP A 100 15.55 4.85 1.83
C ASP A 100 14.89 5.57 2.98
N THR A 101 14.73 6.90 2.90
CA THR A 101 14.00 7.68 3.92
C THR A 101 12.56 7.19 4.07
N VAL A 102 11.83 7.02 2.97
CA VAL A 102 10.41 6.61 3.01
C VAL A 102 10.27 5.16 3.49
N GLU A 103 11.12 4.24 3.01
CA GLU A 103 11.10 2.83 3.41
C GLU A 103 11.47 2.65 4.89
N ALA A 104 12.45 3.42 5.39
CA ALA A 104 12.82 3.41 6.80
C ALA A 104 11.68 3.89 7.70
N LEU A 105 11.01 5.00 7.33
CA LEU A 105 9.86 5.52 8.06
C LEU A 105 8.68 4.54 8.06
N ALA A 106 8.41 3.88 6.93
CA ALA A 106 7.35 2.86 6.85
C ALA A 106 7.64 1.69 7.81
N ALA A 107 8.88 1.20 7.85
CA ALA A 107 9.28 0.14 8.77
C ALA A 107 9.27 0.61 10.23
N GLU A 108 9.63 1.87 10.51
CA GLU A 108 9.54 2.47 11.85
C GLU A 108 8.10 2.52 12.35
N HIS A 109 7.19 3.13 11.59
CA HIS A 109 5.79 3.22 11.98
C HIS A 109 5.14 1.85 12.16
N ALA A 110 5.47 0.87 11.31
CA ALA A 110 4.98 -0.50 11.48
C ALA A 110 5.48 -1.13 12.80
N ARG A 111 6.77 -0.98 13.13
CA ARG A 111 7.32 -1.48 14.39
C ARG A 111 6.65 -0.83 15.60
N GLU A 112 6.50 0.49 15.58
CA GLU A 112 5.87 1.25 16.65
C GLU A 112 4.40 0.88 16.84
N LEU A 113 3.65 0.78 15.74
CA LEU A 113 2.21 0.48 15.77
C LEU A 113 1.92 -0.92 16.32
N PHE A 114 2.74 -1.91 15.94
CA PHE A 114 2.50 -3.32 16.30
C PHE A 114 3.39 -3.83 17.45
N GLY A 115 4.29 -3.01 17.98
CA GLY A 115 5.23 -3.42 19.02
C GLY A 115 6.22 -4.50 18.53
N ALA A 116 6.60 -4.46 17.26
CA ALA A 116 7.47 -5.46 16.64
C ALA A 116 8.95 -5.04 16.66
N GLU A 117 9.85 -6.02 16.78
CA GLU A 117 11.31 -5.77 16.70
C GLU A 117 11.75 -5.40 15.28
N HIS A 118 11.11 -5.99 14.28
CA HIS A 118 11.39 -5.80 12.85
C HIS A 118 10.11 -5.60 12.05
N ALA A 119 10.19 -4.87 10.94
CA ALA A 119 9.13 -4.74 9.96
C ALA A 119 9.71 -4.72 8.54
N TYR A 120 8.97 -5.31 7.60
CA TYR A 120 9.33 -5.36 6.19
C TYR A 120 8.18 -4.82 5.34
N ALA A 121 8.44 -3.72 4.63
CA ALA A 121 7.41 -2.92 3.96
C ALA A 121 7.40 -3.05 2.42
N GLN A 122 8.20 -3.96 1.86
CA GLN A 122 8.30 -4.14 0.39
C GLN A 122 7.25 -5.07 -0.25
N PRO A 123 6.58 -6.03 0.44
CA PRO A 123 5.59 -6.86 -0.23
C PRO A 123 4.45 -6.03 -0.83
N HIS A 124 4.13 -6.25 -2.11
CA HIS A 124 3.14 -5.45 -2.85
C HIS A 124 1.70 -5.67 -2.37
N SER A 125 1.42 -6.84 -1.81
CA SER A 125 0.10 -7.22 -1.30
C SER A 125 0.22 -8.23 -0.15
N GLY A 126 -0.92 -8.54 0.48
CA GLY A 126 -0.97 -9.55 1.54
C GLY A 126 -0.61 -10.97 1.06
N ILE A 127 -0.89 -11.30 -0.21
CA ILE A 127 -0.50 -12.59 -0.79
C ILE A 127 1.02 -12.69 -0.89
N ASP A 128 1.69 -11.63 -1.35
CA ASP A 128 3.15 -11.58 -1.44
C ASP A 128 3.79 -11.65 -0.06
N ALA A 129 3.22 -10.94 0.93
CA ALA A 129 3.70 -10.98 2.31
C ALA A 129 3.64 -12.40 2.90
N ASN A 130 2.53 -13.12 2.67
CA ASN A 130 2.39 -14.50 3.09
C ASN A 130 3.40 -15.42 2.41
N LEU A 131 3.61 -15.26 1.11
CA LEU A 131 4.58 -16.05 0.36
C LEU A 131 6.01 -15.81 0.86
N VAL A 132 6.39 -14.55 1.07
CA VAL A 132 7.70 -14.17 1.63
C VAL A 132 7.89 -14.77 3.03
N ALA A 133 6.90 -14.65 3.91
CA ALA A 133 6.98 -15.20 5.27
C ALA A 133 7.10 -16.73 5.24
N PHE A 134 6.30 -17.41 4.42
CA PHE A 134 6.35 -18.85 4.23
C PHE A 134 7.74 -19.31 3.77
N TRP A 135 8.30 -18.63 2.76
CA TRP A 135 9.65 -18.92 2.27
C TRP A 135 10.73 -18.66 3.29
N ALA A 136 10.67 -17.55 4.02
CA ALA A 136 11.64 -17.24 5.06
C ALA A 136 11.67 -18.34 6.14
N VAL A 137 10.49 -18.85 6.52
CA VAL A 137 10.39 -19.98 7.45
C VAL A 137 11.00 -21.25 6.85
N LEU A 138 10.68 -21.60 5.60
CA LEU A 138 11.24 -22.79 4.98
C LEU A 138 12.76 -22.70 4.78
N ALA A 139 13.27 -21.55 4.34
CA ALA A 139 14.69 -21.30 4.21
C ALA A 139 15.41 -21.48 5.55
N ALA A 140 14.86 -20.93 6.64
CA ALA A 140 15.45 -21.03 7.96
C ALA A 140 15.34 -22.44 8.58
N ARG A 141 14.22 -23.15 8.35
CA ARG A 141 13.90 -24.40 9.05
C ARG A 141 14.27 -25.66 8.26
N VAL A 142 14.39 -25.56 6.95
CA VAL A 142 14.62 -26.70 6.04
C VAL A 142 15.91 -26.51 5.25
N GLU A 143 16.02 -25.41 4.50
CA GLU A 143 17.17 -25.18 3.61
C GLU A 143 18.49 -25.02 4.36
N ALA A 144 18.56 -24.06 5.28
CA ALA A 144 19.80 -23.75 5.99
C ALA A 144 20.36 -24.97 6.77
N PRO A 145 19.54 -25.77 7.50
CA PRO A 145 20.01 -27.02 8.10
C PRO A 145 20.51 -28.05 7.08
N ALA A 146 19.85 -28.17 5.92
CA ALA A 146 20.26 -29.11 4.88
C ALA A 146 21.59 -28.70 4.24
N LEU A 147 21.76 -27.41 3.91
CA LEU A 147 23.02 -26.87 3.40
C LEU A 147 24.16 -27.07 4.41
N ALA A 148 23.89 -26.84 5.71
CA ALA A 148 24.86 -27.08 6.77
C ALA A 148 25.23 -28.57 6.89
N LYS A 149 24.26 -29.50 6.78
CA LYS A 149 24.50 -30.95 6.77
C LYS A 149 25.38 -31.37 5.59
N ALA A 150 25.15 -30.80 4.41
CA ALA A 150 25.93 -31.08 3.21
C ALA A 150 27.29 -30.35 3.17
N GLY A 151 27.53 -29.41 4.10
CA GLY A 151 28.77 -28.64 4.16
C GLY A 151 28.93 -27.62 3.03
N VAL A 152 27.83 -27.18 2.42
CA VAL A 152 27.81 -26.23 1.29
C VAL A 152 27.14 -24.91 1.69
N ARG A 153 27.34 -23.86 0.87
CA ARG A 153 26.77 -22.53 1.13
C ARG A 153 25.53 -22.22 0.31
N ASN A 154 25.42 -22.78 -0.88
CA ASN A 154 24.30 -22.54 -1.78
C ASN A 154 23.70 -23.86 -2.26
N VAL A 155 22.42 -23.81 -2.61
CA VAL A 155 21.69 -24.95 -3.17
C VAL A 155 22.35 -25.48 -4.46
N ASN A 156 22.91 -24.59 -5.28
CA ASN A 156 23.62 -24.93 -6.51
C ASN A 156 24.90 -25.77 -6.30
N ASP A 157 25.40 -25.82 -5.07
CA ASP A 157 26.59 -26.58 -4.72
C ASP A 157 26.25 -28.01 -4.22
N LEU A 158 24.96 -28.37 -4.13
CA LEU A 158 24.52 -29.69 -3.65
C LEU A 158 24.76 -30.80 -4.67
N SER A 159 25.02 -32.00 -4.17
CA SER A 159 24.96 -33.21 -5.01
C SER A 159 23.52 -33.50 -5.45
N GLU A 160 23.33 -34.26 -6.52
CA GLU A 160 21.98 -34.67 -6.95
C GLU A 160 21.21 -35.42 -5.84
N ALA A 161 21.92 -36.20 -5.02
CA ALA A 161 21.33 -36.94 -3.91
C ALA A 161 20.86 -36.00 -2.78
N ASP A 162 21.71 -35.05 -2.37
CA ASP A 162 21.36 -34.07 -1.34
C ASP A 162 20.26 -33.12 -1.81
N TRP A 163 20.27 -32.76 -3.10
CA TRP A 163 19.20 -32.00 -3.72
C TRP A 163 17.86 -32.76 -3.70
N ALA A 164 17.88 -34.06 -4.01
CA ALA A 164 16.68 -34.88 -3.93
C ALA A 164 16.14 -34.98 -2.49
N GLU A 165 17.02 -35.15 -1.50
CA GLU A 165 16.65 -35.14 -0.07
C GLU A 165 16.03 -33.79 0.33
N LEU A 166 16.66 -32.69 -0.05
CA LEU A 166 16.17 -31.33 0.22
C LEU A 166 14.77 -31.12 -0.39
N ARG A 167 14.57 -31.49 -1.67
CA ARG A 167 13.25 -31.41 -2.33
C ARG A 167 12.18 -32.20 -1.59
N GLN A 168 12.52 -33.38 -1.07
CA GLN A 168 11.58 -34.17 -0.27
C GLN A 168 11.26 -33.48 1.05
N ALA A 169 12.24 -32.87 1.72
CA ALA A 169 12.05 -32.12 2.96
C ALA A 169 11.16 -30.88 2.76
N PHE A 170 11.22 -30.25 1.58
CA PHE A 170 10.29 -29.21 1.15
C PHE A 170 8.88 -29.73 0.78
N GLY A 171 8.60 -31.02 0.94
CA GLY A 171 7.30 -31.62 0.61
C GLY A 171 7.10 -31.89 -0.88
N ASN A 172 8.19 -32.08 -1.64
CA ASN A 172 8.16 -32.33 -3.10
C ASN A 172 7.41 -31.27 -3.90
N GLN A 173 7.41 -30.02 -3.43
CA GLN A 173 6.74 -28.91 -4.09
C GLN A 173 7.32 -28.72 -5.50
N ARG A 174 6.48 -28.90 -6.52
CA ARG A 174 6.87 -28.81 -7.94
C ARG A 174 6.85 -27.39 -8.50
N MET A 175 6.15 -26.46 -7.85
CA MET A 175 5.82 -25.14 -8.38
C MET A 175 6.36 -23.98 -7.53
N LEU A 176 7.00 -24.29 -6.41
CA LEU A 176 7.61 -23.31 -5.54
C LEU A 176 9.05 -23.15 -6.01
N GLY A 177 9.32 -22.02 -6.67
CA GLY A 177 10.59 -21.70 -7.32
C GLY A 177 11.77 -21.77 -6.36
N MET A 178 12.37 -22.96 -6.29
CA MET A 178 13.73 -23.15 -5.85
C MET A 178 14.58 -23.05 -7.11
N SER A 179 15.07 -21.84 -7.37
CA SER A 179 16.15 -21.59 -8.34
C SER A 179 17.46 -21.42 -7.60
#